data_AF-E4Y2A0-F1
#
_entry.id   AF-E4Y2A0-F1
#
_cell.length_a   1.000
_cell.length_b   1.000
_cell.length_c   1.000
_cell.angle_alpha   90.00
_cell.angle_beta   90.00
_cell.angle_gamma   90.00
#
_symmetry.space_group_name_H-M   'P 1'
#
loop_
_entity.id
_entity.type
_entity.pdbx_description
1 polymer ?
#
loop_
_entity_poly.entity_id
_entity_poly.type
_entity_poly.pdbx_seq_one_letter_code
_entity_poly.pdbx_strand_id
1 'polypeptide(L)'
;FSVFCLFAFASGFSADSFADFNNPDAMITMMKTMVIPMMKNEYEQLDHEKMHEDMKEDNIQMNFVDRGFDFCVGEEVEKMSFEEDRKCSEKISEMIIDHVPDLISTDQISTFAEQEDEDLMNQLNELFDVDGDGHFSRSESKEVVYCYLRIGFQKLIDFGIIQDDISTAISSLATTIPEIMNSDEAKSYFDDHRRLYQTFQTRFNKVRLENLFKNVDATSRGITKLVVKLMNEFSDFAAEVYHDY
;
A
#
# COMPACT_ATOMS: atom_id res chain seq x y z
N PHE A 1 -2.77 -7.21 1.05
CA PHE A 1 -2.23 -6.00 0.38
C PHE A 1 -3.27 -4.85 0.32
N SER A 2 -4.49 -5.14 -0.16
CA SER A 2 -5.69 -4.27 -0.10
C SER A 2 -5.94 -3.60 1.26
N VAL A 3 -5.84 -4.40 2.32
CA VAL A 3 -6.00 -4.03 3.73
C VAL A 3 -5.00 -2.94 4.16
N PHE A 4 -3.74 -3.03 3.72
CA PHE A 4 -2.68 -2.09 4.08
C PHE A 4 -2.93 -0.69 3.50
N CYS A 5 -3.42 -0.60 2.25
CA CYS A 5 -3.77 0.68 1.62
C CYS A 5 -4.96 1.36 2.33
N LEU A 6 -5.95 0.57 2.75
CA LEU A 6 -7.09 1.09 3.49
C LEU A 6 -6.73 1.52 4.92
N PHE A 7 -5.76 0.85 5.56
CA PHE A 7 -5.24 1.27 6.85
C PHE A 7 -4.36 2.53 6.77
N ALA A 8 -3.51 2.63 5.75
CA ALA A 8 -2.78 3.86 5.47
C ALA A 8 -3.75 5.04 5.29
N PHE A 9 -4.89 4.80 4.63
CA PHE A 9 -5.95 5.78 4.51
C PHE A 9 -6.66 6.08 5.84
N ALA A 10 -7.03 5.06 6.61
CA ALA A 10 -7.65 5.21 7.93
C ALA A 10 -6.78 6.02 8.90
N SER A 11 -5.46 5.80 8.87
CA SER A 11 -4.47 6.55 9.67
C SER A 11 -4.35 8.03 9.28
N GLY A 12 -4.78 8.38 8.07
CA GLY A 12 -4.79 9.75 7.57
C GLY A 12 -5.98 10.57 8.09
N PHE A 13 -7.06 9.95 8.58
CA PHE A 13 -8.11 10.70 9.28
C PHE A 13 -7.59 11.11 10.65
N SER A 14 -7.37 12.42 10.84
CA SER A 14 -6.79 13.00 12.05
C SER A 14 -7.33 12.37 13.34
N ALA A 15 -6.39 12.09 14.25
CA ALA A 15 -6.52 11.45 15.56
C ALA A 15 -7.59 12.02 16.53
N ASP A 16 -8.25 13.12 16.19
CA ASP A 16 -9.24 13.76 17.05
C ASP A 16 -10.65 13.12 16.93
N SER A 17 -10.94 12.38 15.85
CA SER A 17 -12.25 11.73 15.67
C SER A 17 -12.31 10.27 16.13
N PHE A 18 -11.17 9.61 16.37
CA PHE A 18 -11.12 8.22 16.82
C PHE A 18 -10.08 8.06 17.93
N ALA A 19 -10.56 7.79 19.13
CA ALA A 19 -9.82 7.97 20.38
C ALA A 19 -8.66 7.00 20.62
N ASP A 20 -8.36 6.02 19.75
CA ASP A 20 -7.18 5.16 19.93
C ASP A 20 -6.81 4.36 18.67
N PHE A 21 -5.88 4.89 17.86
CA PHE A 21 -5.28 4.15 16.74
C PHE A 21 -4.34 3.01 17.22
N ASN A 22 -4.06 2.88 18.51
CA ASN A 22 -3.28 1.75 19.02
C ASN A 22 -4.17 0.57 19.44
N ASN A 23 -5.50 0.69 19.33
CA ASN A 23 -6.45 -0.35 19.65
C ASN A 23 -6.97 -1.06 18.36
N PRO A 24 -6.62 -2.34 18.14
CA PRO A 24 -7.05 -3.10 16.97
C PRO A 24 -8.57 -3.18 16.78
N ASP A 25 -9.34 -3.40 17.85
CA ASP A 25 -10.81 -3.51 17.78
C ASP A 25 -11.46 -2.18 17.35
N ALA A 26 -10.90 -1.06 17.81
CA ALA A 26 -11.36 0.28 17.44
C ALA A 26 -11.07 0.56 15.95
N MET A 27 -9.91 0.13 15.46
CA MET A 27 -9.54 0.20 14.05
C MET A 27 -10.45 -0.66 13.16
N ILE A 28 -10.72 -1.92 13.55
CA ILE A 28 -11.68 -2.80 12.85
C ILE A 28 -13.06 -2.13 12.79
N THR A 29 -13.53 -1.60 13.92
CA THR A 29 -14.84 -0.93 13.99
C THR A 29 -14.90 0.27 13.05
N MET A 30 -13.87 1.13 13.05
CA MET A 30 -13.77 2.28 12.15
C MET A 30 -13.74 1.86 10.67
N MET A 31 -12.98 0.81 10.36
CA MET A 31 -12.90 0.24 9.02
C MET A 31 -14.28 -0.18 8.50
N LYS A 32 -15.00 -0.99 9.28
CA LYS A 32 -16.32 -1.53 8.91
C LYS A 32 -17.41 -0.47 8.85
N THR A 33 -17.43 0.45 9.81
CA THR A 33 -18.58 1.37 9.98
C THR A 33 -18.44 2.66 9.21
N MET A 34 -17.22 3.04 8.81
CA MET A 34 -16.97 4.36 8.22
C MET A 34 -16.12 4.29 6.96
N VAL A 35 -14.94 3.67 7.04
CA VAL A 35 -14.00 3.68 5.91
C VAL A 35 -14.58 2.91 4.73
N ILE A 36 -14.89 1.63 4.89
CA ILE A 36 -15.40 0.79 3.79
C ILE A 36 -16.71 1.35 3.21
N PRO A 37 -17.74 1.71 4.01
CA PRO A 37 -18.96 2.30 3.48
C PRO A 37 -18.74 3.59 2.69
N MET A 38 -17.85 4.46 3.18
CA MET A 38 -17.51 5.69 2.47
C MET A 38 -16.78 5.37 1.16
N MET A 39 -15.83 4.42 1.16
CA MET A 39 -15.15 4.00 -0.07
C MET A 39 -16.15 3.45 -1.10
N LYS A 40 -17.10 2.59 -0.71
CA LYS A 40 -18.15 2.08 -1.59
C LYS A 40 -18.98 3.22 -2.18
N ASN A 41 -19.49 4.11 -1.33
CA ASN A 41 -20.34 5.23 -1.74
C ASN A 41 -19.63 6.20 -2.69
N GLU A 42 -18.35 6.49 -2.45
CA GLU A 42 -17.57 7.39 -3.30
C GLU A 42 -17.13 6.70 -4.59
N TYR A 43 -16.81 5.40 -4.54
CA TYR A 43 -16.41 4.61 -5.72
C TYR A 43 -17.49 4.65 -6.79
N GLU A 44 -18.75 4.38 -6.43
CA GLU A 44 -19.88 4.42 -7.38
C GLU A 44 -20.11 5.79 -8.04
N GLN A 45 -19.56 6.86 -7.46
CA GLN A 45 -19.68 8.23 -7.97
C GLN A 45 -18.51 8.65 -8.86
N LEU A 46 -17.48 7.80 -8.99
CA LEU A 46 -16.31 8.10 -9.81
C LEU A 46 -16.62 7.98 -11.31
N ASP A 47 -15.94 8.83 -12.09
CA ASP A 47 -15.79 8.62 -13.52
C ASP A 47 -14.67 7.60 -13.75
N HIS A 48 -15.02 6.31 -13.67
CA HIS A 48 -14.07 5.19 -13.77
C HIS A 48 -13.33 5.18 -15.11
N GLU A 49 -14.02 5.51 -16.20
CA GLU A 49 -13.40 5.59 -17.53
C GLU A 49 -12.28 6.62 -17.54
N LYS A 50 -12.56 7.83 -17.03
CA LYS A 50 -11.54 8.87 -16.90
C LYS A 50 -10.41 8.48 -15.96
N MET A 51 -10.69 7.83 -14.83
CA MET A 51 -9.64 7.39 -13.90
C MET A 51 -8.72 6.34 -14.53
N HIS A 52 -9.26 5.46 -15.37
CA HIS A 52 -8.47 4.50 -16.14
C HIS A 52 -7.62 5.15 -17.22
N GLU A 53 -8.16 6.16 -17.90
CA GLU A 53 -7.41 6.95 -18.86
C GLU A 53 -6.27 7.70 -18.15
N ASP A 54 -6.56 8.38 -17.04
CA ASP A 54 -5.55 9.08 -16.23
C ASP A 54 -4.41 8.13 -15.79
N MET A 55 -4.75 6.93 -15.32
CA MET A 55 -3.77 5.91 -14.93
C MET A 55 -2.86 5.51 -16.10
N LYS A 56 -3.42 5.33 -17.31
CA LYS A 56 -2.68 5.00 -18.53
C LYS A 56 -1.81 6.16 -19.01
N GLU A 57 -2.36 7.37 -19.04
CA GLU A 57 -1.65 8.59 -19.49
C GLU A 57 -0.46 8.92 -18.59
N ASP A 58 -0.58 8.70 -17.29
CA ASP A 58 0.51 8.94 -16.35
C ASP A 58 1.63 7.89 -16.42
N ASN A 59 1.47 6.88 -17.29
CA ASN A 59 2.33 5.71 -17.40
C ASN A 59 2.58 5.08 -16.01
N ILE A 60 1.52 5.04 -15.19
CA ILE A 60 1.57 4.47 -13.85
C ILE A 60 1.56 2.96 -14.01
N GLN A 61 2.66 2.32 -13.66
CA GLN A 61 2.72 0.88 -13.53
C GLN A 61 2.27 0.49 -12.13
N MET A 62 1.55 -0.61 -11.98
CA MET A 62 1.16 -1.14 -10.66
C MET A 62 1.77 -2.54 -10.50
N ASN A 63 3.06 -2.65 -10.81
CA ASN A 63 3.80 -3.90 -10.81
C ASN A 63 3.80 -4.56 -9.43
N PHE A 64 3.70 -3.78 -8.35
CA PHE A 64 3.54 -4.35 -7.02
C PHE A 64 2.26 -5.20 -6.89
N VAL A 65 1.17 -4.85 -7.59
CA VAL A 65 -0.08 -5.65 -7.59
C VAL A 65 0.18 -6.96 -8.31
N ASP A 66 0.79 -6.88 -9.51
CA ASP A 66 1.13 -8.06 -10.30
C ASP A 66 2.00 -9.02 -9.50
N ARG A 67 3.09 -8.53 -8.89
CA ARG A 67 3.98 -9.36 -8.08
C ARG A 67 3.31 -9.93 -6.85
N GLY A 68 2.43 -9.17 -6.19
CA GLY A 68 1.63 -9.68 -5.09
C GLY A 68 0.76 -10.85 -5.56
N PHE A 69 0.11 -10.70 -6.71
CA PHE A 69 -0.70 -11.73 -7.33
C PHE A 69 0.12 -12.97 -7.69
N ASP A 70 1.26 -12.78 -8.36
CA ASP A 70 2.16 -13.85 -8.78
C ASP A 70 2.77 -14.58 -7.57
N PHE A 71 3.05 -13.86 -6.48
CA PHE A 71 3.51 -14.45 -5.23
C PHE A 71 2.43 -15.35 -4.58
N CYS A 72 1.17 -14.96 -4.67
CA CYS A 72 0.05 -15.68 -4.07
C CYS A 72 -0.36 -16.91 -4.88
N VAL A 73 -0.57 -16.76 -6.19
CA VAL A 73 -1.17 -17.79 -7.06
C VAL A 73 -0.31 -18.20 -8.26
N GLY A 74 0.80 -17.50 -8.52
CA GLY A 74 1.68 -17.76 -9.66
C GLY A 74 1.32 -16.97 -10.92
N GLU A 75 2.29 -16.83 -11.83
CA GLU A 75 2.18 -15.99 -13.04
C GLU A 75 1.06 -16.45 -14.00
N GLU A 76 0.78 -17.75 -14.07
CA GLU A 76 -0.19 -18.32 -15.02
C GLU A 76 -1.65 -18.18 -14.59
N VAL A 77 -1.93 -17.80 -13.34
CA VAL A 77 -3.30 -17.73 -12.80
C VAL A 77 -3.90 -16.35 -13.07
N GLU A 78 -5.05 -16.29 -13.74
CA GLU A 78 -5.70 -15.01 -14.10
C GLU A 78 -6.59 -14.43 -12.99
N LYS A 79 -7.16 -15.29 -12.15
CA LYS A 79 -8.10 -14.94 -11.07
C LYS A 79 -7.74 -15.69 -9.79
N MET A 80 -7.79 -14.99 -8.67
CA MET A 80 -7.51 -15.51 -7.34
C MET A 80 -8.82 -15.61 -6.56
N SER A 81 -9.10 -16.78 -6.00
CA SER A 81 -10.24 -16.96 -5.10
C SER A 81 -9.96 -16.34 -3.72
N PHE A 82 -11.01 -16.04 -2.96
CA PHE A 82 -10.87 -15.49 -1.60
C PHE A 82 -10.12 -16.44 -0.65
N GLU A 83 -10.23 -17.76 -0.88
CA GLU A 83 -9.51 -18.76 -0.10
C GLU A 83 -8.00 -18.76 -0.42
N GLU A 84 -7.63 -18.48 -1.67
CA GLU A 84 -6.22 -18.33 -2.05
C GLU A 84 -5.62 -17.04 -1.50
N ASP A 85 -6.36 -15.94 -1.49
CA ASP A 85 -5.94 -14.69 -0.86
C ASP A 85 -5.72 -14.85 0.65
N ARG A 86 -6.64 -15.56 1.33
CA ARG A 86 -6.53 -15.90 2.76
C ARG A 86 -5.25 -16.69 3.05
N LYS A 87 -5.00 -17.77 2.32
CA LYS A 87 -3.77 -18.58 2.43
C LYS A 87 -2.51 -17.77 2.13
N CYS A 88 -2.58 -16.87 1.15
CA CYS A 88 -1.46 -16.00 0.84
C CYS A 88 -1.16 -15.04 1.99
N SER A 89 -2.19 -14.46 2.60
CA SER A 89 -2.06 -13.56 3.75
C SER A 89 -1.47 -14.26 4.99
N GLU A 90 -1.89 -15.50 5.26
CA GLU A 90 -1.29 -16.36 6.29
C GLU A 90 0.21 -16.57 6.01
N LYS A 91 0.55 -16.98 4.79
CA LYS A 91 1.95 -17.19 4.37
C LYS A 91 2.81 -15.94 4.50
N ILE A 92 2.30 -14.77 4.12
CA ILE A 92 3.03 -13.49 4.25
C ILE A 92 3.29 -13.18 5.72
N SER A 93 2.28 -13.39 6.57
CA SER A 93 2.39 -13.12 8.01
C SER A 93 3.44 -13.99 8.67
N GLU A 94 3.44 -15.30 8.37
CA GLU A 94 4.48 -16.23 8.83
C GLU A 94 5.88 -15.77 8.40
N MET A 95 6.05 -15.38 7.13
CA MET A 95 7.34 -14.89 6.62
C MET A 95 7.82 -13.64 7.34
N ILE A 96 6.94 -12.69 7.65
CA ILE A 96 7.29 -11.45 8.38
C ILE A 96 7.74 -11.79 9.80
N ILE A 97 6.99 -12.66 10.50
CA ILE A 97 7.29 -13.08 11.87
C ILE A 97 8.66 -13.75 11.95
N ASP A 98 8.98 -14.62 10.99
CA ASP A 98 10.25 -15.36 10.96
C ASP A 98 11.47 -14.46 10.71
N HIS A 99 11.32 -13.32 10.01
CA HIS A 99 12.44 -12.51 9.52
C HIS A 99 12.60 -11.15 10.21
N VAL A 100 11.58 -10.66 10.93
CA VAL A 100 11.61 -9.38 11.65
C VAL A 100 11.11 -9.56 13.09
N PRO A 101 11.77 -10.41 13.92
CA PRO A 101 11.27 -10.78 15.24
C PRO A 101 11.25 -9.60 16.25
N ASP A 102 12.10 -8.59 16.05
CA ASP A 102 12.38 -7.56 17.07
C ASP A 102 11.93 -6.13 16.72
N LEU A 103 11.47 -5.85 15.48
CA LEU A 103 11.30 -4.47 14.99
C LEU A 103 9.85 -4.00 14.85
N ILE A 104 8.90 -4.90 15.02
CA ILE A 104 7.47 -4.60 15.04
C ILE A 104 6.95 -5.43 16.19
N SER A 105 6.27 -4.83 17.17
CA SER A 105 5.57 -5.64 18.17
C SER A 105 4.78 -6.67 17.39
N THR A 106 5.16 -7.93 17.51
CA THR A 106 4.62 -9.00 16.69
C THR A 106 3.10 -9.02 16.84
N ASP A 107 2.61 -8.61 18.02
CA ASP A 107 1.23 -8.26 18.35
C ASP A 107 0.53 -7.29 17.37
N GLN A 108 1.15 -6.25 16.80
CA GLN A 108 0.43 -5.29 15.94
C GLN A 108 0.23 -5.79 14.50
N ILE A 109 1.17 -6.55 13.94
CA ILE A 109 0.99 -7.19 12.62
C ILE A 109 0.18 -8.48 12.78
N SER A 110 0.43 -9.25 13.84
CA SER A 110 -0.31 -10.49 14.11
C SER A 110 -1.75 -10.18 14.49
N THR A 111 -2.06 -9.16 15.30
CA THR A 111 -3.47 -8.92 15.71
C THR A 111 -4.39 -8.60 14.52
N PHE A 112 -3.91 -8.03 13.42
CA PHE A 112 -4.73 -7.82 12.22
C PHE A 112 -4.76 -9.00 11.25
N ALA A 113 -3.70 -9.82 11.22
CA ALA A 113 -3.68 -11.06 10.45
C ALA A 113 -4.41 -12.21 11.17
N GLU A 114 -4.48 -12.18 12.50
CA GLU A 114 -5.03 -13.22 13.38
C GLU A 114 -6.46 -12.91 13.87
N GLN A 115 -6.91 -11.64 13.86
CA GLN A 115 -8.32 -11.34 14.08
C GLN A 115 -9.11 -11.63 12.79
N GLU A 116 -9.57 -12.88 12.66
CA GLU A 116 -10.56 -13.34 11.68
C GLU A 116 -11.93 -12.64 11.87
N ASP A 117 -12.00 -11.32 11.73
CA ASP A 117 -13.30 -10.64 11.58
C ASP A 117 -13.83 -10.96 10.18
N GLU A 118 -14.58 -12.07 10.10
CA GLU A 118 -15.16 -12.60 8.87
C GLU A 118 -16.02 -11.56 8.14
N ASP A 119 -16.71 -10.68 8.88
CA ASP A 119 -17.53 -9.62 8.31
C ASP A 119 -16.68 -8.51 7.68
N LEU A 120 -15.57 -8.10 8.30
CA LEU A 120 -14.60 -7.20 7.69
C LEU A 120 -14.01 -7.81 6.42
N MET A 121 -13.60 -9.08 6.47
CA MET A 121 -13.03 -9.77 5.32
C MET A 121 -14.04 -9.89 4.18
N ASN A 122 -15.30 -10.21 4.47
CA ASN A 122 -16.37 -10.22 3.46
C ASN A 122 -16.59 -8.84 2.85
N GLN A 123 -16.62 -7.78 3.67
CA GLN A 123 -16.76 -6.41 3.17
C GLN A 123 -15.58 -5.98 2.31
N LEU A 124 -14.36 -6.44 2.63
CA LEU A 124 -13.16 -6.20 1.82
C LEU A 124 -13.20 -6.99 0.51
N ASN A 125 -13.68 -8.23 0.52
CA ASN A 125 -13.82 -9.03 -0.68
C ASN A 125 -14.81 -8.36 -1.66
N GLU A 126 -15.94 -7.90 -1.17
CA GLU A 126 -16.94 -7.15 -1.96
C GLU A 126 -16.40 -5.84 -2.56
N LEU A 127 -15.33 -5.25 -1.99
CA LEU A 127 -14.72 -4.05 -2.56
C LEU A 127 -13.89 -4.36 -3.81
N PHE A 128 -13.27 -5.54 -3.86
CA PHE A 128 -12.30 -5.92 -4.89
C PHE A 128 -12.91 -6.82 -5.98
N ASP A 129 -13.98 -7.55 -5.66
CA ASP A 129 -14.79 -8.34 -6.59
C ASP A 129 -15.85 -7.43 -7.25
N VAL A 130 -15.43 -6.68 -8.27
CA VAL A 130 -16.26 -5.65 -8.91
C VAL A 130 -17.29 -6.28 -9.84
N ASP A 131 -16.94 -7.34 -10.55
CA ASP A 131 -17.85 -8.05 -11.44
C ASP A 131 -18.76 -9.07 -10.73
N GLY A 132 -18.48 -9.36 -9.45
CA GLY A 132 -19.30 -10.21 -8.59
C GLY A 132 -19.15 -11.70 -8.92
N ASP A 133 -18.05 -12.11 -9.54
CA ASP A 133 -17.80 -13.49 -9.91
C ASP A 133 -17.17 -14.35 -8.78
N GLY A 134 -16.96 -13.74 -7.61
CA GLY A 134 -16.40 -14.39 -6.43
C GLY A 134 -14.88 -14.55 -6.44
N HIS A 135 -14.18 -13.84 -7.33
CA HIS A 135 -12.74 -13.87 -7.46
C HIS A 135 -12.17 -12.46 -7.60
N PHE A 136 -10.86 -12.34 -7.43
CA PHE A 136 -10.11 -11.13 -7.75
C PHE A 136 -9.32 -11.35 -9.03
N SER A 137 -9.59 -10.59 -10.08
CA SER A 137 -8.68 -10.51 -11.22
C SER A 137 -7.55 -9.50 -10.96
N ARG A 138 -6.44 -9.66 -11.70
CA ARG A 138 -5.35 -8.66 -11.70
C ARG A 138 -5.85 -7.27 -12.12
N SER A 139 -6.74 -7.22 -13.10
CA SER A 139 -7.32 -5.97 -13.61
C SER A 139 -8.14 -5.27 -12.54
N GLU A 140 -9.07 -5.98 -11.89
CA GLU A 140 -9.90 -5.42 -10.82
C GLU A 140 -9.04 -4.93 -9.67
N SER A 141 -8.05 -5.73 -9.26
CA SER A 141 -7.12 -5.35 -8.18
C SER A 141 -6.40 -4.04 -8.48
N LYS A 142 -5.95 -3.81 -9.72
CA LYS A 142 -5.29 -2.55 -10.10
C LYS A 142 -6.26 -1.38 -10.12
N GLU A 143 -7.40 -1.54 -10.77
CA GLU A 143 -8.46 -0.54 -10.87
C GLU A 143 -8.94 -0.08 -9.50
N VAL A 144 -9.32 -1.04 -8.66
CA VAL A 144 -9.86 -0.80 -7.33
C VAL A 144 -8.83 -0.12 -6.45
N VAL A 145 -7.58 -0.61 -6.41
CA VAL A 145 -6.50 0.02 -5.63
C VAL A 145 -6.26 1.44 -6.09
N TYR A 146 -6.19 1.68 -7.40
CA TYR A 146 -5.96 3.02 -7.94
C TYR A 146 -7.08 3.98 -7.56
N CYS A 147 -8.33 3.58 -7.76
CA CYS A 147 -9.50 4.39 -7.43
C CYS A 147 -9.59 4.68 -5.92
N TYR A 148 -9.29 3.70 -5.07
CA TYR A 148 -9.33 3.88 -3.63
C TYR A 148 -8.23 4.81 -3.11
N LEU A 149 -7.03 4.73 -3.66
CA LEU A 149 -6.00 5.72 -3.37
C LEU A 149 -6.46 7.13 -3.78
N ARG A 150 -7.10 7.28 -4.95
CA ARG A 150 -7.60 8.60 -5.43
C ARG A 150 -8.66 9.17 -4.49
N ILE A 151 -9.66 8.37 -4.11
CA ILE A 151 -10.69 8.77 -3.13
C ILE A 151 -10.02 9.16 -1.82
N GLY A 152 -9.11 8.32 -1.34
CA GLY A 152 -8.50 8.52 -0.04
C GLY A 152 -7.72 9.83 0.04
N PHE A 153 -6.84 10.10 -0.94
CA PHE A 153 -6.11 11.35 -0.99
C PHE A 153 -7.01 12.56 -1.22
N GLN A 154 -8.10 12.42 -1.98
CA GLN A 154 -9.07 13.50 -2.13
C GLN A 154 -9.69 13.89 -0.79
N LYS A 155 -10.12 12.91 0.02
CA LYS A 155 -10.67 13.18 1.35
C LYS A 155 -9.66 13.86 2.27
N LEU A 156 -8.40 13.42 2.27
CA LEU A 156 -7.36 14.05 3.09
C LEU A 156 -7.09 15.52 2.68
N ILE A 157 -7.17 15.84 1.38
CA ILE A 157 -7.10 17.21 0.89
C ILE A 157 -8.32 18.02 1.34
N ASP A 158 -9.52 17.45 1.21
CA ASP A 158 -10.79 18.10 1.59
C ASP A 158 -10.84 18.43 3.09
N PHE A 159 -10.27 17.57 3.94
CA PHE A 159 -10.14 17.79 5.38
C PHE A 159 -9.01 18.76 5.77
N GLY A 160 -8.24 19.26 4.80
CA GLY A 160 -7.13 20.17 5.05
C GLY A 160 -5.88 19.52 5.64
N ILE A 161 -5.82 18.19 5.69
CA ILE A 161 -4.72 17.44 6.30
C ILE A 161 -3.44 17.55 5.45
N ILE A 162 -3.60 17.66 4.13
CA ILE A 162 -2.47 17.74 3.18
C ILE A 162 -2.36 19.14 2.54
N GLN A 163 -2.87 20.20 3.18
CA GLN A 163 -2.85 21.56 2.62
C GLN A 163 -1.48 22.26 2.69
N ASP A 164 -0.60 21.85 3.61
CA ASP A 164 0.75 22.43 3.75
C ASP A 164 1.75 21.77 2.77
N ASP A 165 1.89 22.40 1.61
CA ASP A 165 2.91 22.20 0.56
C ASP A 165 3.40 20.75 0.34
N ILE A 166 2.55 19.95 -0.31
CA ILE A 166 2.87 18.59 -0.81
C ILE A 166 4.20 18.55 -1.59
N SER A 167 4.56 19.62 -2.31
CA SER A 167 5.85 19.71 -3.00
C SER A 167 7.04 19.68 -2.01
N THR A 168 6.88 20.34 -0.86
CA THR A 168 7.84 20.28 0.24
C THR A 168 7.84 18.88 0.87
N ALA A 169 6.69 18.23 1.07
CA ALA A 169 6.63 16.85 1.57
C ALA A 169 7.33 15.85 0.62
N ILE A 170 7.11 15.98 -0.69
CA ILE A 170 7.79 15.19 -1.73
C ILE A 170 9.30 15.41 -1.70
N SER A 171 9.73 16.69 -1.64
CA SER A 171 11.15 17.05 -1.59
C SER A 171 11.81 16.56 -0.29
N SER A 172 11.06 16.59 0.81
CA SER A 172 11.45 16.03 2.10
C SER A 172 11.64 14.53 2.00
N LEU A 173 10.66 13.77 1.47
CA LEU A 173 10.77 12.33 1.26
C LEU A 173 11.98 11.94 0.40
N ALA A 174 12.22 12.67 -0.69
CA ALA A 174 13.39 12.46 -1.55
C ALA A 174 14.74 12.70 -0.84
N THR A 175 14.74 13.39 0.30
CA THR A 175 15.92 13.68 1.13
C THR A 175 16.01 12.74 2.35
N THR A 176 14.91 12.61 3.08
CA THR A 176 14.81 11.84 4.32
C THR A 176 14.93 10.33 4.09
N ILE A 177 14.35 9.79 3.01
CA ILE A 177 14.49 8.36 2.71
C ILE A 177 15.98 7.99 2.56
N PRO A 178 16.78 8.68 1.71
CA PRO A 178 18.22 8.44 1.65
C PRO A 178 18.94 8.62 2.98
N GLU A 179 18.58 9.61 3.80
CA GLU A 179 19.22 9.85 5.10
C GLU A 179 18.99 8.69 6.07
N ILE A 180 17.75 8.24 6.23
CA ILE A 180 17.41 7.07 7.05
C ILE A 180 18.16 5.83 6.55
N MET A 181 18.18 5.63 5.24
CA MET A 181 18.77 4.44 4.63
C MET A 181 20.31 4.42 4.64
N ASN A 182 20.95 5.59 4.76
CA ASN A 182 22.40 5.71 4.90
C ASN A 182 22.83 5.99 6.36
N SER A 183 21.92 5.85 7.32
CA SER A 183 22.23 5.97 8.74
C SER A 183 23.16 4.85 9.21
N ASP A 184 23.88 5.10 10.30
CA ASP A 184 24.73 4.08 10.94
C ASP A 184 23.90 2.88 11.43
N GLU A 185 22.63 3.11 11.79
CA GLU A 185 21.68 2.07 12.21
C GLU A 185 21.30 1.15 11.06
N ALA A 186 20.90 1.71 9.91
CA ALA A 186 20.64 0.93 8.70
C ALA A 186 21.92 0.19 8.25
N LYS A 187 23.07 0.85 8.30
CA LYS A 187 24.34 0.22 7.94
C LYS A 187 24.68 -0.96 8.85
N SER A 188 24.53 -0.82 10.16
CA SER A 188 24.73 -1.91 11.12
C SER A 188 23.75 -3.06 10.89
N TYR A 189 22.49 -2.77 10.53
CA TYR A 189 21.50 -3.80 10.18
C TYR A 189 21.91 -4.60 8.93
N PHE A 190 22.52 -3.93 7.95
CA PHE A 190 22.94 -4.56 6.70
C PHE A 190 24.42 -4.99 6.64
N ASP A 191 25.17 -4.94 7.75
CA ASP A 191 26.61 -5.26 7.76
C ASP A 191 26.90 -6.70 7.29
N ASP A 192 26.02 -7.65 7.61
CA ASP A 192 26.10 -9.05 7.16
C ASP A 192 25.53 -9.26 5.75
N HIS A 193 24.86 -8.25 5.19
CA HIS A 193 24.13 -8.33 3.92
C HIS A 193 24.59 -7.21 2.96
N ARG A 194 25.90 -7.12 2.70
CA ARG A 194 26.50 -6.05 1.88
C ARG A 194 25.87 -5.88 0.49
N ARG A 195 25.47 -6.96 -0.17
CA ARG A 195 24.80 -6.91 -1.48
C ARG A 195 23.41 -6.28 -1.37
N LEU A 196 22.64 -6.69 -0.37
CA LEU A 196 21.33 -6.12 -0.02
C LEU A 196 21.44 -4.61 0.22
N TYR A 197 22.44 -4.19 1.00
CA TYR A 197 22.72 -2.77 1.25
C TYR A 197 23.02 -1.99 -0.03
N GLN A 198 23.83 -2.55 -0.93
CA GLN A 198 24.18 -1.90 -2.19
C GLN A 198 22.97 -1.77 -3.13
N THR A 199 22.13 -2.79 -3.21
CA THR A 199 20.88 -2.75 -3.97
C THR A 199 19.94 -1.68 -3.41
N PHE A 200 19.79 -1.64 -2.09
CA PHE A 200 18.97 -0.68 -1.38
C PHE A 200 19.45 0.77 -1.61
N GLN A 201 20.76 1.04 -1.45
CA GLN A 201 21.36 2.33 -1.74
C GLN A 201 21.17 2.75 -3.21
N THR A 202 21.23 1.79 -4.15
CA THR A 202 21.05 2.08 -5.57
C THR A 202 19.61 2.47 -5.89
N ARG A 203 18.61 1.81 -5.27
CA ARG A 203 17.19 2.06 -5.53
C ARG A 203 16.64 3.31 -4.85
N PHE A 204 17.11 3.60 -3.65
CA PHE A 204 16.58 4.71 -2.85
C PHE A 204 17.58 5.88 -2.72
N ASN A 205 18.45 6.05 -3.71
CA ASN A 205 19.30 7.24 -3.75
C ASN A 205 18.48 8.49 -4.12
N LYS A 206 18.96 9.64 -3.65
CA LYS A 206 18.34 10.94 -3.85
C LYS A 206 18.00 11.24 -5.32
N VAL A 207 18.94 11.04 -6.24
CA VAL A 207 18.74 11.35 -7.67
C VAL A 207 17.62 10.51 -8.28
N ARG A 208 17.54 9.23 -7.93
CA ARG A 208 16.47 8.35 -8.41
C ARG A 208 15.12 8.77 -7.84
N LEU A 209 15.03 9.03 -6.53
CA LEU A 209 13.79 9.49 -5.88
C LEU A 209 13.32 10.85 -6.41
N GLU A 210 14.21 11.82 -6.58
CA GLU A 210 13.90 13.12 -7.20
C GLU A 210 13.35 12.95 -8.63
N ASN A 211 13.91 12.04 -9.42
CA ASN A 211 13.40 11.74 -10.75
C ASN A 211 12.03 11.04 -10.72
N LEU A 212 11.81 10.12 -9.78
CA LEU A 212 10.52 9.44 -9.63
C LEU A 212 9.41 10.42 -9.27
N PHE A 213 9.72 11.41 -8.44
CA PHE A 213 8.73 12.38 -7.95
C PHE A 213 8.64 13.65 -8.80
N LYS A 214 9.44 13.73 -9.87
CA LYS A 214 9.38 14.84 -10.83
C LYS A 214 7.99 14.96 -11.44
N ASN A 215 7.46 16.18 -11.46
CA ASN A 215 6.14 16.53 -11.99
C ASN A 215 4.95 15.87 -11.26
N VAL A 216 5.14 15.46 -10.00
CA VAL A 216 4.01 15.15 -9.13
C VAL A 216 3.40 16.46 -8.66
N ASP A 217 2.12 16.66 -8.95
CA ASP A 217 1.34 17.80 -8.51
C ASP A 217 0.68 17.56 -7.15
N ALA A 218 0.35 18.66 -6.47
CA ALA A 218 -0.32 18.66 -5.17
C ALA A 218 -1.83 18.37 -5.28
N THR A 219 -2.21 17.43 -6.14
CA THR A 219 -3.59 16.98 -6.33
C THR A 219 -3.72 15.54 -5.85
N SER A 220 -4.95 15.09 -5.63
CA SER A 220 -5.21 13.69 -5.33
C SER A 220 -4.63 12.75 -6.42
N ARG A 221 -4.49 13.22 -7.68
CA ARG A 221 -3.93 12.43 -8.79
C ARG A 221 -2.43 12.31 -8.64
N GLY A 222 -1.77 13.44 -8.41
CA GLY A 222 -0.33 13.48 -8.16
C GLY A 222 0.07 12.65 -6.95
N ILE A 223 -0.66 12.74 -5.83
CA ILE A 223 -0.36 11.96 -4.63
C ILE A 223 -0.57 10.46 -4.90
N THR A 224 -1.64 10.04 -5.58
CA THR A 224 -1.80 8.63 -6.00
C THR A 224 -0.60 8.17 -6.84
N LYS A 225 -0.21 8.96 -7.83
CA LYS A 225 0.95 8.68 -8.69
C LYS A 225 2.24 8.52 -7.89
N LEU A 226 2.46 9.37 -6.90
CA LEU A 226 3.61 9.32 -5.99
C LEU A 226 3.65 8.00 -5.22
N VAL A 227 2.54 7.67 -4.54
CA VAL A 227 2.46 6.48 -3.69
C VAL A 227 2.63 5.21 -4.53
N VAL A 228 1.97 5.10 -5.69
CA VAL A 228 2.12 3.94 -6.56
C VAL A 228 3.57 3.75 -7.02
N LYS A 229 4.27 4.82 -7.43
CA LYS A 229 5.68 4.74 -7.80
C LYS A 229 6.55 4.25 -6.64
N LEU A 230 6.33 4.77 -5.44
CA LEU A 230 7.07 4.37 -4.26
C LEU A 230 6.84 2.88 -3.91
N MET A 231 5.59 2.42 -3.98
CA MET A 231 5.27 1.01 -3.75
C MET A 231 5.90 0.07 -4.78
N ASN A 232 6.00 0.49 -6.04
CA ASN A 232 6.76 -0.29 -7.04
C ASN A 232 8.24 -0.35 -6.70
N GLU A 233 8.88 0.75 -6.30
CA GLU A 233 10.30 0.72 -5.92
C GLU A 233 10.56 -0.24 -4.75
N PHE A 234 9.68 -0.22 -3.74
CA PHE A 234 9.76 -1.16 -2.62
C PHE A 234 9.51 -2.61 -3.05
N SER A 235 8.50 -2.84 -3.89
CA SER A 235 8.19 -4.17 -4.41
C SER A 235 9.33 -4.71 -5.30
N ASP A 236 9.91 -3.88 -6.15
CA ASP A 236 11.06 -4.24 -6.98
C ASP A 236 12.25 -4.61 -6.11
N PHE A 237 12.52 -3.80 -5.08
CA PHE A 237 13.57 -4.08 -4.12
C PHE A 237 13.31 -5.43 -3.46
N ALA A 238 12.12 -5.64 -2.89
CA ALA A 238 11.77 -6.91 -2.26
C ALA A 238 11.97 -8.10 -3.21
N ALA A 239 11.51 -8.01 -4.46
CA ALA A 239 11.69 -9.06 -5.45
C ALA A 239 13.17 -9.36 -5.74
N GLU A 240 14.01 -8.34 -5.90
CA GLU A 240 15.46 -8.53 -6.09
C GLU A 240 16.12 -9.18 -4.88
N VAL A 241 15.66 -8.86 -3.67
CA VAL A 241 16.16 -9.48 -2.45
C VAL A 241 15.73 -10.94 -2.38
N TYR A 242 14.46 -11.24 -2.67
CA TYR A 242 13.94 -12.60 -2.64
C TYR A 242 14.52 -13.52 -3.72
N HIS A 243 14.91 -13.00 -4.89
CA HIS A 243 15.58 -13.80 -5.93
C HIS A 243 17.02 -14.20 -5.59
N ASP A 244 17.63 -13.57 -4.59
CA ASP A 244 18.99 -13.92 -4.10
C ASP A 244 18.98 -14.99 -2.99
N TYR A 245 17.80 -15.45 -2.56
CA TYR A 245 17.59 -16.56 -1.62
C TYR A 245 16.96 -17.77 -2.33
#